data_AF-A0A9Q3E669-F1
#
_entry.id   AF-A0A9Q3E669-F1
#
_cell.length_a   1.000
_cell.length_b   1.000
_cell.length_c   1.000
_cell.angle_alpha   90.00
_cell.angle_beta   90.00
_cell.angle_gamma   90.00
#
_symmetry.space_group_name_H-M   'P 1'
#
loop_
_entity.id
_entity.type
_entity.pdbx_description
1 polymer ?
#
loop_
_entity_poly.entity_id
_entity_poly.type
_entity_poly.pdbx_seq_one_letter_code
_entity_poly.pdbx_strand_id
1 'polypeptide(L)'
;MHLKDDIQSEIRLITQKTDKINEANSNMPKLSTQFSHIRSPVKPKQELTYPFITDLSHQDNNQVLMSEEPKLKEWPTFTGEGEYDHMLFIKTIDMLQEDYGIQDELITEISHSLFEQSAKRWYYGIRQTNGKSTWSWWKQEIITKWENDAWRFKIENAFENSFFDQDKEKPLTWFLKQNERLNAL
;
A
#
# COMPACT_ATOMS: atom_id res chain seq x y z
N MET A 1 11.64 22.37 39.49
CA MET A 1 12.12 23.19 38.36
C MET A 1 13.03 22.31 37.51
N HIS A 2 12.48 21.29 36.84
CA HIS A 2 13.27 20.30 36.07
C HIS A 2 12.58 19.84 34.76
N LEU A 3 11.24 19.86 34.70
CA LEU A 3 10.50 19.38 33.53
C LEU A 3 10.74 20.19 32.24
N LYS A 4 11.06 21.48 32.34
CA LYS A 4 11.33 22.32 31.16
C LYS A 4 12.68 22.02 30.52
N ASP A 5 13.66 21.59 31.32
CA ASP A 5 15.02 21.30 30.84
C ASP A 5 15.05 19.94 30.14
N ASP A 6 14.28 18.97 30.66
CA ASP A 6 14.12 17.65 30.05
C ASP A 6 13.48 17.74 28.65
N ILE A 7 12.40 18.51 28.50
CA ILE A 7 11.72 18.71 27.21
C ILE A 7 12.65 19.41 26.21
N GLN A 8 13.43 20.39 26.65
CA GLN A 8 14.39 21.09 25.78
C GLN A 8 15.54 20.15 25.34
N SER A 9 15.95 19.22 26.21
CA SER A 9 16.96 18.22 25.87
C SER A 9 16.46 17.22 24.81
N GLU A 10 15.19 16.81 24.88
CA GLU A 10 14.58 15.91 23.90
C GLU A 10 14.40 16.57 22.54
N ILE A 11 13.92 17.82 22.51
CA ILE A 11 13.79 18.60 21.27
C ILE A 11 15.16 18.72 20.58
N ARG A 12 16.22 19.03 21.34
CA ARG A 12 17.59 19.12 20.80
C ARG A 12 18.09 17.80 20.22
N LEU A 13 17.77 16.69 20.87
CA LEU A 13 18.14 15.35 20.41
C LEU A 13 17.41 14.98 19.11
N ILE A 14 16.13 15.35 18.99
CA ILE A 14 15.32 15.12 17.79
C ILE A 14 15.88 15.94 16.62
N THR A 15 16.15 17.24 16.80
CA THR A 15 16.72 18.09 15.75
C THR A 15 18.05 17.53 15.23
N GLN A 16 18.93 17.07 16.13
CA GLN A 16 20.22 16.50 15.74
C GLN A 16 20.08 15.18 14.96
N LYS A 17 19.05 14.37 15.23
CA LYS A 17 18.76 13.16 14.45
C LYS A 17 18.24 13.52 13.05
N THR A 18 17.37 14.53 12.95
CA THR A 18 16.83 14.99 11.67
C THR A 18 17.92 15.55 10.75
N ASP A 19 18.87 16.31 11.28
CA ASP A 19 19.98 16.87 10.50
C ASP A 19 20.90 15.77 9.93
N LYS A 20 21.19 14.73 10.71
CA LYS A 20 22.00 13.58 10.26
C LYS A 20 21.33 12.78 9.13
N ILE A 21 20.00 12.66 9.16
CA ILE A 21 19.23 11.98 8.11
C ILE A 21 19.26 12.81 6.81
N ASN A 22 19.12 14.12 6.92
CA ASN A 22 19.17 15.03 5.77
C ASN A 22 20.56 15.07 5.11
N GLU A 23 21.63 14.95 5.92
CA GLU A 23 23.01 14.86 5.42
C GLU A 23 23.28 13.51 4.73
N ALA A 24 22.72 12.41 5.23
CA ALA A 24 22.80 11.09 4.59
C ALA A 24 22.07 11.05 3.23
N ASN A 25 20.91 11.70 3.13
CA ASN A 25 20.12 11.77 1.89
C ASN A 25 20.77 12.67 0.82
N SER A 26 21.54 13.67 1.24
CA SER A 26 22.27 14.56 0.33
C SER A 26 23.50 13.91 -0.31
N ASN A 27 23.98 12.79 0.27
CA ASN A 27 25.21 12.10 -0.14
C ASN A 27 24.97 10.78 -0.92
N MET A 28 23.74 10.48 -1.35
CA MET A 28 23.49 9.34 -2.23
C MET A 28 23.95 9.61 -3.68
N PRO A 29 24.74 8.70 -4.31
CA PRO A 29 25.13 8.84 -5.70
C PRO A 29 23.92 8.63 -6.63
N LYS A 30 23.67 9.60 -7.52
CA LYS A 30 22.63 9.51 -8.56
C LYS A 30 23.07 8.54 -9.65
N LEU A 31 22.39 7.40 -9.77
CA LEU A 31 22.58 6.45 -10.87
C LEU A 31 22.01 7.06 -12.16
N SER A 32 22.88 7.53 -13.05
CA SER A 32 22.52 7.96 -14.41
C SER A 32 22.68 6.79 -15.36
N THR A 33 21.59 6.26 -15.89
CA THR A 33 21.64 5.34 -17.02
C THR A 33 20.79 5.87 -18.16
N GLN A 34 21.47 6.41 -19.18
CA GLN A 34 20.88 6.70 -20.48
C GLN A 34 20.82 5.40 -21.31
N PHE A 35 19.65 5.01 -21.78
CA PHE A 35 19.51 4.00 -22.83
C PHE A 35 19.11 4.67 -24.14
N SER A 36 20.09 4.91 -25.00
CA SER A 36 19.88 5.28 -26.40
C SER A 36 20.15 4.08 -27.32
N HIS A 37 19.14 3.76 -28.12
CA HIS A 37 19.15 3.17 -29.46
C HIS A 37 20.08 2.00 -29.79
N ILE A 38 19.48 0.84 -30.09
CA ILE A 38 19.93 0.00 -31.21
C ILE A 38 18.73 -0.38 -32.08
N ARG A 39 18.71 0.18 -33.28
CA ARG A 39 17.82 -0.16 -34.41
C ARG A 39 18.59 -1.12 -35.32
N SER A 40 17.93 -2.17 -35.82
CA SER A 40 18.41 -3.04 -36.90
C SER A 40 17.24 -3.86 -37.50
N PRO A 41 17.33 -4.35 -38.76
CA PRO A 41 16.45 -3.89 -39.84
C PRO A 41 15.38 -4.88 -40.35
N VAL A 42 14.48 -4.29 -41.14
CA VAL A 42 13.26 -4.77 -41.83
C VAL A 42 13.48 -5.93 -42.84
N LYS A 43 12.47 -6.79 -43.01
CA LYS A 43 12.19 -7.55 -44.25
C LYS A 43 10.71 -7.39 -44.68
N PRO A 44 10.37 -7.42 -45.99
CA PRO A 44 9.13 -6.83 -46.52
C PRO A 44 8.00 -7.82 -46.91
N LYS A 45 6.78 -7.27 -46.78
CA LYS A 45 5.44 -7.55 -47.34
C LYS A 45 5.21 -8.73 -48.30
N GLN A 46 4.12 -9.46 -48.05
CA GLN A 46 3.24 -9.97 -49.10
C GLN A 46 1.80 -9.49 -48.87
N GLU A 47 1.25 -8.96 -49.94
CA GLU A 47 -0.01 -8.25 -50.11
C GLU A 47 -0.94 -9.17 -50.92
N LEU A 48 -2.17 -9.41 -50.46
CA LEU A 48 -3.19 -10.10 -51.25
C LEU A 48 -4.47 -9.24 -51.29
N THR A 49 -5.01 -9.18 -52.50
CA THR A 49 -5.82 -8.12 -53.09
C THR A 49 -7.32 -8.19 -52.76
N TYR A 50 -7.94 -7.01 -52.73
CA TYR A 50 -9.32 -6.58 -52.42
C TYR A 50 -10.48 -7.29 -53.17
N PRO A 51 -11.74 -7.00 -52.77
CA PRO A 51 -12.45 -6.00 -53.57
C PRO A 51 -13.17 -4.90 -52.77
N PHE A 52 -13.25 -3.78 -53.48
CA PHE A 52 -13.83 -2.48 -53.20
C PHE A 52 -15.37 -2.50 -53.16
N ILE A 53 -15.96 -1.92 -52.10
CA ILE A 53 -17.29 -1.30 -52.16
C ILE A 53 -17.20 0.04 -51.41
N THR A 54 -17.37 1.14 -52.14
CA THR A 54 -17.66 2.49 -51.63
C THR A 54 -19.15 2.63 -51.32
N ASP A 55 -19.51 3.07 -50.12
CA ASP A 55 -20.39 4.25 -49.94
C ASP A 55 -20.41 4.74 -48.49
N LEU A 56 -20.64 6.04 -48.36
CA LEU A 56 -20.52 6.94 -47.23
C LEU A 56 -21.53 6.69 -46.09
N SER A 57 -21.05 6.68 -44.84
CA SER A 57 -21.76 7.37 -43.74
C SER A 57 -20.77 7.75 -42.63
N HIS A 58 -20.73 9.05 -42.34
CA HIS A 58 -20.14 9.57 -41.11
C HIS A 58 -20.98 9.08 -39.93
N GLN A 59 -20.40 8.26 -39.06
CA GLN A 59 -20.82 8.18 -37.67
C GLN A 59 -19.60 7.96 -36.80
N ASP A 60 -19.23 9.02 -36.07
CA ASP A 60 -18.38 8.97 -34.90
C ASP A 60 -18.84 7.83 -34.00
N ASN A 61 -18.07 6.73 -33.99
CA ASN A 61 -18.19 5.66 -33.00
C ASN A 61 -17.02 5.71 -32.01
N ASN A 62 -16.56 6.92 -31.68
CA ASN A 62 -15.74 7.17 -30.49
C ASN A 62 -16.64 7.33 -29.26
N GLN A 63 -17.41 6.30 -28.96
CA GLN A 63 -18.19 6.06 -27.75
C GLN A 63 -18.62 4.60 -27.92
N VAL A 64 -18.10 3.61 -27.21
CA VAL A 64 -18.05 3.49 -25.78
C VAL A 64 -17.09 2.34 -25.49
N LEU A 65 -15.80 2.62 -25.24
CA LEU A 65 -15.04 1.76 -24.33
C LEU A 65 -15.40 2.33 -22.96
N MET A 66 -16.56 1.92 -22.42
CA MET A 66 -16.75 2.05 -20.98
C MET A 66 -15.56 1.31 -20.40
N SER A 67 -14.66 2.06 -19.79
CA SER A 67 -13.84 1.59 -18.70
C SER A 67 -14.79 0.86 -17.75
N GLU A 68 -14.91 -0.45 -17.94
CA GLU A 68 -15.10 -1.34 -16.82
C GLU A 68 -13.82 -1.18 -16.00
N GLU A 69 -13.77 -0.08 -15.23
CA GLU A 69 -13.07 -0.10 -13.95
C GLU A 69 -13.48 -1.43 -13.35
N PRO A 70 -12.52 -2.35 -13.16
CA PRO A 70 -12.84 -3.68 -12.68
C PRO A 70 -13.66 -3.43 -11.43
N LYS A 71 -14.91 -3.90 -11.41
CA LYS A 71 -15.79 -3.79 -10.25
C LYS A 71 -14.96 -4.31 -9.08
N LEU A 72 -14.40 -3.38 -8.30
CA LEU A 72 -13.27 -3.61 -7.41
C LEU A 72 -13.62 -4.82 -6.57
N LYS A 73 -13.01 -5.95 -6.91
CA LYS A 73 -13.34 -7.23 -6.33
C LYS A 73 -12.70 -7.22 -4.94
N GLU A 74 -13.48 -6.68 -4.02
CA GLU A 74 -13.26 -6.53 -2.59
C GLU A 74 -11.97 -5.79 -2.23
N TRP A 75 -12.12 -4.50 -1.92
CA TRP A 75 -11.10 -3.78 -1.17
C TRP A 75 -10.77 -4.51 0.13
N PRO A 76 -9.50 -4.53 0.58
CA PRO A 76 -9.16 -5.16 1.84
C PRO A 76 -9.84 -4.43 3.00
N THR A 77 -10.22 -5.17 4.04
CA THR A 77 -10.71 -4.61 5.29
C THR A 77 -9.70 -4.82 6.41
N PHE A 78 -9.70 -3.91 7.38
CA PHE A 78 -8.77 -3.91 8.51
C PHE A 78 -9.50 -3.68 9.82
N THR A 79 -9.44 -4.66 10.72
CA THR A 79 -10.13 -4.63 12.02
C THR A 79 -9.27 -3.99 13.12
N GLY A 80 -7.94 -4.08 13.00
CA GLY A 80 -6.99 -3.71 14.05
C GLY A 80 -7.10 -4.58 15.32
N GLU A 81 -7.74 -5.75 15.23
CA GLU A 81 -7.98 -6.68 16.35
C GLU A 81 -7.40 -8.06 16.05
N GLY A 82 -7.07 -8.82 17.11
CA GLY A 82 -6.53 -10.18 16.96
C GLY A 82 -5.07 -10.22 16.51
N GLU A 83 -4.73 -11.19 15.66
CA GLU A 83 -3.47 -11.28 14.93
C GLU A 83 -3.68 -10.61 13.55
N TYR A 84 -3.70 -9.27 13.53
CA TYR A 84 -3.85 -8.47 12.32
C TYR A 84 -2.53 -8.32 11.55
N ASP A 85 -2.58 -8.04 10.25
CA ASP A 85 -1.39 -7.66 9.45
C ASP A 85 -1.65 -6.30 8.79
N HIS A 86 -1.16 -5.24 9.43
CA HIS A 86 -1.32 -3.87 8.95
C HIS A 86 -0.44 -3.59 7.73
N MET A 87 0.68 -4.30 7.57
CA MET A 87 1.59 -4.15 6.44
C MET A 87 1.01 -4.77 5.18
N LEU A 88 0.42 -5.96 5.28
CA LEU A 88 -0.30 -6.58 4.17
C LEU A 88 -1.50 -5.73 3.75
N PHE A 89 -2.24 -5.16 4.69
CA PHE A 89 -3.34 -4.23 4.40
C PHE A 89 -2.86 -3.02 3.57
N ILE A 90 -1.81 -2.33 4.04
CA ILE A 90 -1.21 -1.20 3.33
C ILE A 90 -0.72 -1.62 1.93
N LYS A 91 0.03 -2.71 1.86
CA LYS A 91 0.63 -3.21 0.61
C LYS A 91 -0.43 -3.58 -0.43
N THR A 92 -1.54 -4.15 0.02
CA THR A 92 -2.66 -4.51 -0.86
C THR A 92 -3.28 -3.26 -1.47
N ILE A 93 -3.49 -2.21 -0.69
CA ILE A 93 -4.00 -0.93 -1.21
C ILE A 93 -3.00 -0.29 -2.17
N ASP A 94 -1.70 -0.30 -1.83
CA ASP A 94 -0.64 0.22 -2.71
C ASP A 94 -0.59 -0.53 -4.05
N MET A 95 -0.73 -1.87 -4.05
CA MET A 95 -0.82 -2.67 -5.29
C MET A 95 -2.07 -2.32 -6.10
N LEU A 96 -3.24 -2.18 -5.46
CA LEU A 96 -4.47 -1.75 -6.16
C LEU A 96 -4.30 -0.35 -6.78
N GLN A 97 -3.59 0.54 -6.07
CA GLN A 97 -3.30 1.87 -6.57
C GLN A 97 -2.43 1.84 -7.83
N GLU A 98 -1.37 1.02 -7.81
CA GLU A 98 -0.43 0.86 -8.93
C GLU A 98 -1.07 0.15 -10.13
N ASP A 99 -1.71 -1.00 -9.90
CA ASP A 99 -2.25 -1.87 -10.95
C ASP A 99 -3.41 -1.22 -11.70
N TYR A 100 -4.25 -0.45 -11.00
CA TYR A 100 -5.45 0.15 -11.57
C TYR A 100 -5.37 1.67 -11.74
N GLY A 101 -4.22 2.29 -11.42
CA GLY A 101 -4.02 3.74 -11.54
C GLY A 101 -4.98 4.55 -10.66
N ILE A 102 -5.32 4.03 -9.47
CA ILE A 102 -6.33 4.65 -8.60
C ILE A 102 -5.82 5.98 -8.05
N GLN A 103 -6.65 7.01 -8.13
CA GLN A 103 -6.33 8.31 -7.55
C GLN A 103 -6.37 8.26 -6.02
N ASP A 104 -5.45 8.99 -5.39
CA ASP A 104 -5.36 9.09 -3.93
C ASP A 104 -6.69 9.55 -3.32
N GLU A 105 -7.39 10.48 -3.97
CA GLU A 105 -8.69 10.97 -3.54
C GLU A 105 -9.70 9.83 -3.37
N LEU A 106 -9.76 8.87 -4.32
CA LEU A 106 -10.70 7.75 -4.22
C LEU A 106 -10.41 6.88 -2.99
N ILE A 107 -9.13 6.60 -2.71
CA ILE A 107 -8.71 5.83 -1.53
C ILE A 107 -9.17 6.54 -0.26
N THR A 108 -9.00 7.87 -0.19
CA THR A 108 -9.43 8.66 0.98
C THR A 108 -10.95 8.72 1.13
N GLU A 109 -11.70 8.65 0.03
CA GLU A 109 -13.16 8.62 0.05
C GLU A 109 -13.69 7.28 0.58
N ILE A 110 -13.12 6.17 0.13
CA ILE A 110 -13.54 4.83 0.55
C ILE A 110 -12.90 4.39 1.87
N SER A 111 -11.90 5.09 2.41
CA SER A 111 -11.18 4.69 3.64
C SER A 111 -12.10 4.33 4.81
N HIS A 112 -13.27 4.98 4.92
CA HIS A 112 -14.27 4.69 5.95
C HIS A 112 -14.88 3.27 5.89
N SER A 113 -14.86 2.63 4.72
CA SER A 113 -15.30 1.24 4.51
C SER A 113 -14.16 0.23 4.61
N LEU A 114 -12.90 0.69 4.50
CA LEU A 114 -11.72 -0.18 4.64
C LEU A 114 -11.44 -0.55 6.10
N PHE A 115 -11.90 0.27 7.05
CA PHE A 115 -11.72 0.01 8.47
C PHE A 115 -12.97 -0.59 9.13
N GLU A 116 -12.74 -1.58 9.99
CA GLU A 116 -13.76 -2.26 10.78
C GLU A 116 -13.43 -2.22 12.28
N GLN A 117 -14.41 -2.54 13.12
CA GLN A 117 -14.25 -2.75 14.57
C GLN A 117 -13.45 -1.64 15.29
N SER A 118 -12.41 -1.98 16.06
CA SER A 118 -11.56 -0.99 16.75
C SER A 118 -10.87 -0.02 15.80
N ALA A 119 -10.38 -0.49 14.65
CA ALA A 119 -9.73 0.36 13.65
C ALA A 119 -10.68 1.41 13.07
N LYS A 120 -11.95 1.06 12.86
CA LYS A 120 -12.97 2.01 12.39
C LYS A 120 -13.18 3.16 13.39
N ARG A 121 -13.24 2.84 14.69
CA ARG A 121 -13.39 3.87 15.73
C ARG A 121 -12.18 4.79 15.79
N TRP A 122 -10.97 4.22 15.72
CA TRP A 122 -9.73 5.00 15.65
C TRP A 122 -9.69 5.91 14.42
N TYR A 123 -10.02 5.37 13.24
CA TYR A 123 -10.04 6.12 11.98
C TYR A 123 -10.93 7.35 12.06
N TYR A 124 -12.17 7.20 12.57
CA TYR A 124 -13.07 8.34 12.73
C TYR A 124 -12.52 9.39 13.70
N GLY A 125 -11.88 8.96 14.79
CA GLY A 125 -11.24 9.88 15.75
C GLY A 125 -10.17 10.73 15.09
N ILE A 126 -9.22 10.09 14.38
CA ILE A 126 -8.14 10.77 13.68
C ILE A 126 -8.67 11.66 12.53
N ARG A 127 -9.65 11.18 11.76
CA ARG A 127 -10.24 11.94 10.66
C ARG A 127 -10.99 13.18 11.15
N GLN A 128 -11.62 13.10 12.33
CA GLN A 128 -12.33 14.25 12.91
C GLN A 128 -11.35 15.34 13.37
N THR A 129 -10.17 14.96 13.88
CA THR A 129 -9.17 15.92 14.36
C THR A 129 -8.30 16.51 13.25
N ASN A 130 -7.99 15.71 12.22
CA ASN A 130 -7.02 16.08 11.18
C ASN A 130 -7.65 16.42 9.82
N GLY A 131 -8.93 16.08 9.62
CA GLY A 131 -9.65 16.37 8.38
C GLY A 131 -9.34 15.37 7.25
N LYS A 132 -9.38 15.85 6.00
CA LYS A 132 -8.98 15.05 4.83
C LYS A 132 -7.46 15.06 4.70
N SER A 133 -6.88 13.89 4.54
CA SER A 133 -5.43 13.67 4.38
C SER A 133 -5.18 12.64 3.29
N THR A 134 -3.99 12.67 2.70
CA THR A 134 -3.59 11.76 1.61
C THR A 134 -3.41 10.31 2.09
N TRP A 135 -3.41 9.35 1.17
CA TRP A 135 -3.16 7.94 1.52
C TRP A 135 -1.76 7.77 2.15
N SER A 136 -0.75 8.46 1.62
CA SER A 136 0.61 8.45 2.19
C SER A 136 0.64 8.85 3.66
N TRP A 137 -0.15 9.86 4.05
CA TRP A 137 -0.27 10.26 5.45
C TRP A 137 -0.99 9.18 6.28
N TRP A 138 -2.08 8.62 5.77
CA TRP A 138 -2.79 7.53 6.45
C TRP A 138 -1.91 6.29 6.67
N LYS A 139 -1.02 5.95 5.73
CA LYS A 139 -0.05 4.86 5.93
C LYS A 139 0.82 5.09 7.15
N GLN A 140 1.33 6.31 7.33
CA GLN A 140 2.17 6.66 8.47
C GLN A 140 1.38 6.59 9.79
N GLU A 141 0.13 7.03 9.79
CA GLU A 141 -0.74 6.93 10.97
C GLU A 141 -1.09 5.48 11.32
N ILE A 142 -1.35 4.62 10.33
CA ILE A 142 -1.57 3.19 10.54
C ILE A 142 -0.32 2.55 11.16
N ILE A 143 0.85 2.78 10.55
CA ILE A 143 2.13 2.30 11.07
C ILE A 143 2.34 2.79 12.51
N THR A 144 2.21 4.09 12.75
CA THR A 144 2.39 4.67 14.09
C THR A 144 1.44 4.07 15.12
N LYS A 145 0.19 3.76 14.74
CA LYS A 145 -0.81 3.21 15.65
C LYS A 145 -0.58 1.74 15.97
N TRP A 146 -0.27 0.93 14.97
CA TRP A 146 -0.28 -0.54 15.08
C TRP A 146 1.09 -1.21 15.02
N GLU A 147 2.13 -0.50 14.60
CA GLU A 147 3.53 -0.93 14.65
C GLU A 147 4.18 -0.47 15.96
N ASN A 148 3.74 -1.05 17.09
CA ASN A 148 4.32 -0.76 18.41
C ASN A 148 4.96 -2.00 19.04
N ASP A 149 5.85 -1.80 20.01
CA ASP A 149 6.60 -2.91 20.65
C ASP A 149 5.68 -3.94 21.32
N ALA A 150 4.56 -3.48 21.90
CA ALA A 150 3.59 -4.38 22.52
C ALA A 150 2.92 -5.29 21.48
N TRP A 151 2.67 -4.78 20.28
CA TRP A 151 2.19 -5.56 19.15
C TRP A 151 3.22 -6.58 18.67
N ARG A 152 4.47 -6.14 18.45
CA ARG A 152 5.58 -7.03 18.03
C ARG A 152 5.74 -8.19 19.01
N PHE A 153 5.82 -7.88 20.31
CA PHE A 153 5.91 -8.88 21.37
C PHE A 153 4.71 -9.85 21.37
N LYS A 154 3.48 -9.35 21.16
CA LYS A 154 2.28 -10.20 21.08
C LYS A 154 2.38 -11.19 19.92
N ILE A 155 2.84 -10.76 18.75
CA ILE A 155 2.98 -11.63 17.57
C ILE A 155 4.12 -12.63 17.73
N GLU A 156 5.27 -12.19 18.22
CA GLU A 156 6.41 -13.07 18.53
C GLU A 156 5.99 -14.16 19.52
N ASN A 157 5.34 -13.77 20.62
CA ASN A 157 4.86 -14.72 21.62
C ASN A 157 3.78 -15.66 21.05
N ALA A 158 2.90 -15.17 20.16
CA ALA A 158 1.92 -16.01 19.49
C ALA A 158 2.58 -17.02 18.55
N PHE A 159 3.64 -16.62 17.84
CA PHE A 159 4.45 -17.47 16.97
C PHE A 159 5.19 -18.55 17.77
N GLU A 160 5.97 -18.15 18.79
CA GLU A 160 6.80 -19.05 19.59
C GLU A 160 6.01 -20.11 20.35
N ASN A 161 4.83 -19.75 20.87
CA ASN A 161 3.99 -20.66 21.64
C ASN A 161 3.03 -21.49 20.78
N SER A 162 3.08 -21.33 19.45
CA SER A 162 2.22 -22.11 18.55
C SER A 162 2.87 -23.43 18.19
N PHE A 163 2.16 -24.52 18.51
CA PHE A 163 2.55 -25.87 18.14
C PHE A 163 1.49 -26.47 17.24
N PHE A 164 1.93 -27.18 16.21
CA PHE A 164 1.03 -27.89 15.32
C PHE A 164 0.35 -29.04 16.07
N ASP A 165 -0.98 -29.09 15.97
CA ASP A 165 -1.82 -30.15 16.55
C ASP A 165 -2.64 -30.81 15.43
N GLN A 166 -2.32 -32.08 15.14
CA GLN A 166 -2.93 -32.85 14.06
C GLN A 166 -4.44 -33.04 14.21
N ASP A 167 -4.97 -33.00 15.45
CA ASP A 167 -6.38 -33.23 15.72
C ASP A 167 -7.21 -31.95 15.60
N LYS A 168 -6.56 -30.78 15.64
CA LYS A 168 -7.22 -29.46 15.63
C LYS A 168 -7.20 -28.79 14.27
N GLU A 169 -6.11 -28.89 13.53
CA GLU A 169 -5.94 -28.15 12.28
C GLU A 169 -5.09 -28.88 11.24
N LYS A 170 -5.18 -28.41 9.98
CA LYS A 170 -4.37 -28.97 8.89
C LYS A 170 -2.97 -28.36 8.92
N PRO A 171 -1.91 -29.13 8.59
CA PRO A 171 -0.53 -28.63 8.59
C PRO A 171 -0.35 -27.35 7.78
N LEU A 172 -0.98 -27.29 6.59
CA LEU A 172 -0.89 -26.11 5.72
C LEU A 172 -1.50 -24.86 6.36
N THR A 173 -2.67 -24.98 7.00
CA THR A 173 -3.35 -23.86 7.65
C THR A 173 -2.51 -23.32 8.81
N TRP A 174 -1.97 -24.21 9.63
CA TRP A 174 -1.07 -23.82 10.72
C TRP A 174 0.18 -23.12 10.20
N PHE A 175 0.82 -23.69 9.18
CA PHE A 175 2.04 -23.11 8.58
C PHE A 175 1.78 -21.73 7.97
N LEU A 176 0.68 -21.58 7.22
CA LEU A 176 0.30 -20.28 6.62
C LEU A 176 0.08 -19.23 7.71
N LYS A 177 -0.56 -19.59 8.82
CA LYS A 177 -0.74 -18.69 9.96
C LYS A 177 0.59 -18.27 10.59
N GLN A 178 1.55 -19.19 10.70
CA GLN A 178 2.91 -18.84 11.16
C GLN A 178 3.61 -17.89 10.19
N ASN A 179 3.47 -18.11 8.88
CA ASN A 179 4.01 -17.24 7.86
C ASN A 179 3.39 -15.84 7.90
N GLU A 180 2.07 -15.74 8.10
CA GLU A 180 1.38 -14.45 8.29
C GLU A 180 1.93 -13.68 9.49
N ARG A 181 2.17 -14.34 10.63
CA ARG A 181 2.78 -13.70 11.81
C ARG A 181 4.17 -13.13 11.52
N LEU A 182 4.99 -13.86 10.78
CA LEU A 182 6.33 -13.39 10.40
C LEU A 182 6.28 -12.19 9.45
N ASN A 183 5.30 -12.14 8.53
CA ASN A 183 5.14 -11.02 7.62
C ASN A 183 4.56 -9.76 8.29
N ALA A 184 3.88 -9.93 9.42
CA ALA A 184 3.29 -8.83 10.20
C ALA A 184 4.27 -8.13 11.16
N LEU A 185 5.53 -8.60 11.23
CA LEU A 185 6.64 -8.03 12.03
C LEU A 185 7.56 -7.13 11.19
#